data_AF-A0AAU9DU94-F1
#
_entry.id   AF-A0AAU9DU94-F1
#
_cell.length_a   1.000
_cell.length_b   1.000
_cell.length_c   1.000
_cell.angle_alpha   90.00
_cell.angle_beta   90.00
_cell.angle_gamma   90.00
#
_symmetry.space_group_name_H-M   'P 1'
#
loop_
_entity.id
_entity.type
_entity.pdbx_description
1 polymer ?
#
loop_
_entity_poly.entity_id
_entity_poly.type
_entity_poly.pdbx_seq_one_letter_code
_entity_poly.pdbx_strand_id
1 'polypeptide(L)'
;MNNIELSNQLERIKIDSSRLFINKEVDCSYCLIKKGRKWIFFFTERGERREEKTFKDEDSACNYALNFIKNMYLETDTKERLKNNPVLIRNCIEAINLLRNNDVIIDDGLLKKEISEIENKYNIVFPPDLREFYSYGLPVSKGFINWRNSDPEYIKTIKERLSWPYEGIIFDIKNNKFWIEEFGEEPTEIDEKIRKFSEYFKKVPKLIPIYGHRYIPIEPYEENNPIISVYQTDIIFYGENLFDYFKIEFGKKNYEVDYNKVKKIRFWSEVVE
;
A
#
# COMPACT_ATOMS: atom_id res chain seq x y z
N MET A 1 -27.26 2.81 8.34
CA MET A 1 -26.41 2.68 9.52
C MET A 1 -27.20 2.92 10.80
N ASN A 2 -27.52 1.85 11.52
CA ASN A 2 -27.99 1.95 12.91
C ASN A 2 -26.81 1.91 13.91
N ASN A 3 -27.12 2.05 15.20
CA ASN A 3 -26.16 2.01 16.30
C ASN A 3 -25.30 0.74 16.37
N ILE A 4 -25.85 -0.42 16.02
CA ILE A 4 -25.12 -1.70 16.01
C ILE A 4 -24.14 -1.71 14.85
N GLU A 5 -24.60 -1.29 13.67
CA GLU A 5 -23.78 -1.16 12.47
C GLU A 5 -22.62 -0.18 12.69
N LEU A 6 -22.84 0.95 13.38
CA LEU A 6 -21.79 1.88 13.78
C LEU A 6 -20.69 1.22 14.62
N SER A 7 -21.06 0.53 15.70
CA SER A 7 -20.11 -0.16 16.57
C SER A 7 -19.31 -1.24 15.82
N ASN A 8 -20.01 -2.03 15.00
CA ASN A 8 -19.38 -3.06 14.17
C ASN A 8 -18.40 -2.46 13.15
N GLN A 9 -18.73 -1.29 12.59
CA GLN A 9 -17.82 -0.61 11.65
C GLN A 9 -16.57 -0.08 12.35
N LEU A 10 -16.70 0.54 13.52
CA LEU A 10 -15.56 0.99 14.33
C LEU A 10 -14.64 -0.18 14.73
N GLU A 11 -15.22 -1.30 15.14
CA GLU A 11 -14.47 -2.52 15.47
C GLU A 11 -13.75 -3.09 14.24
N ARG A 12 -14.43 -3.13 13.08
CA ARG A 12 -13.85 -3.60 11.81
C ARG A 12 -12.61 -2.77 11.41
N ILE A 13 -12.65 -1.45 11.61
CA ILE A 13 -11.51 -0.56 11.35
C ILE A 13 -10.54 -0.43 12.54
N LYS A 14 -10.74 -1.24 13.59
CA LYS A 14 -9.92 -1.31 14.81
C LYS A 14 -9.78 0.02 15.55
N ILE A 15 -10.78 0.88 15.43
CA ILE A 15 -10.85 2.08 16.26
C ILE A 15 -11.51 1.67 17.57
N ASP A 16 -10.83 1.96 18.68
CA ASP A 16 -11.37 1.70 20.01
C ASP A 16 -12.67 2.49 20.22
N SER A 17 -13.79 1.76 20.24
CA SER A 17 -15.12 2.30 20.47
C SER A 17 -15.47 2.40 21.95
N SER A 18 -14.55 2.09 22.88
CA SER A 18 -14.76 2.21 24.33
C SER A 18 -15.16 3.62 24.77
N ARG A 19 -14.80 4.63 23.97
CA ARG A 19 -15.15 6.05 24.18
C ARG A 19 -16.43 6.48 23.49
N LEU A 20 -17.14 5.60 22.79
CA LEU A 20 -18.43 5.90 22.18
C LEU A 20 -19.57 5.38 23.08
N PHE A 21 -20.39 6.30 23.58
CA PHE A 21 -21.57 5.97 24.38
C PHE A 21 -22.84 6.36 23.64
N ILE A 22 -23.73 5.38 23.47
CA ILE A 22 -25.01 5.56 22.80
C ILE A 22 -26.12 5.64 23.85
N ASN A 23 -26.97 6.66 23.75
CA ASN A 23 -28.04 6.98 24.72
C ASN A 23 -27.56 7.18 26.15
N LYS A 24 -26.29 7.48 26.35
CA LYS A 24 -25.68 7.79 27.65
C LYS A 24 -24.68 8.92 27.46
N GLU A 25 -24.74 9.89 28.35
CA GLU A 25 -23.75 10.98 28.43
C GLU A 25 -22.69 10.58 29.46
N VAL A 26 -21.44 10.49 29.02
CA VAL A 26 -20.28 10.15 29.84
C VAL A 26 -19.21 11.19 29.56
N ASP A 27 -18.52 11.71 30.58
CA ASP A 27 -17.46 12.70 30.39
C ASP A 27 -16.26 12.13 29.62
N CYS A 28 -15.48 12.98 28.94
CA CYS A 28 -14.33 12.60 28.12
C CYS A 28 -14.65 11.56 27.02
N SER A 29 -15.86 11.60 26.46
CA SER A 29 -16.36 10.55 25.56
C SER A 29 -17.19 11.10 24.40
N TYR A 30 -17.22 10.37 23.29
CA TYR A 30 -18.17 10.62 22.19
C TYR A 30 -19.54 10.12 22.60
N CYS A 31 -20.55 10.97 22.51
CA CYS A 31 -21.91 10.66 22.92
C CYS A 31 -22.85 10.77 21.72
N LEU A 32 -23.65 9.73 21.48
CA LEU A 32 -24.71 9.71 20.48
C LEU A 32 -26.06 9.46 21.17
N ILE A 33 -26.86 10.50 21.35
CA ILE A 33 -28.06 10.46 22.19
C ILE A 33 -29.33 10.70 21.38
N LYS A 34 -30.34 9.84 21.55
CA LYS A 34 -31.69 10.08 21.06
C LYS A 34 -32.47 10.99 22.02
N LYS A 35 -32.89 12.16 21.56
CA LYS A 35 -33.80 13.07 22.28
C LYS A 35 -35.08 13.27 21.47
N GLY A 36 -36.15 12.58 21.89
CA GLY A 36 -37.43 12.58 21.16
C GLY A 36 -37.29 12.01 19.76
N ARG A 37 -37.57 12.84 18.74
CA ARG A 37 -37.46 12.48 17.31
C ARG A 37 -36.11 12.85 16.68
N LYS A 38 -35.15 13.33 17.47
CA LYS A 38 -33.83 13.78 16.99
C LYS A 38 -32.71 12.96 17.61
N TRP A 39 -31.61 12.90 16.90
CA TRP A 39 -30.34 12.34 17.37
C TRP A 39 -29.32 13.45 17.52
N ILE A 40 -28.52 13.40 18.58
CA ILE A 40 -27.52 14.43 18.87
C ILE A 40 -26.18 13.73 19.08
N PHE A 41 -25.17 14.12 18.30
CA PHE A 41 -23.79 13.73 18.49
C PHE A 41 -23.01 14.88 19.12
N PHE A 42 -22.15 14.58 20.08
CA PHE A 42 -21.21 15.55 20.68
C PHE A 42 -20.06 14.81 21.38
N PHE A 43 -18.95 15.51 21.61
CA PHE A 43 -17.90 15.06 22.52
C PHE A 43 -18.04 15.80 23.86
N THR A 44 -17.90 15.09 24.96
CA THR A 44 -17.88 15.70 26.30
C THR A 44 -16.45 15.90 26.76
N GLU A 45 -16.16 17.07 27.32
CA GLU A 45 -14.89 17.34 27.98
C GLU A 45 -15.13 18.24 29.19
N ARG A 46 -14.76 17.76 30.38
CA ARG A 46 -14.92 18.49 31.65
C ARG A 46 -16.37 18.93 31.89
N GLY A 47 -17.32 18.08 31.51
CA GLY A 47 -18.75 18.33 31.65
C GLY A 47 -19.35 19.30 30.61
N GLU A 48 -18.56 19.81 29.67
CA GLU A 48 -19.05 20.64 28.56
C GLU A 48 -19.21 19.80 27.29
N ARG A 49 -20.20 20.16 26.47
CA ARG A 49 -20.40 19.54 25.14
C ARG A 49 -19.67 20.34 24.06
N ARG A 50 -18.89 19.64 23.26
CA ARG A 50 -18.12 20.15 22.11
C ARG A 50 -18.63 19.49 20.83
N GLU A 51 -18.52 20.21 19.71
CA GLU A 51 -18.90 19.70 18.37
C GLU A 51 -20.34 19.16 18.31
N GLU A 52 -21.27 19.78 19.05
CA GLU A 52 -22.66 19.31 19.12
C GLU A 52 -23.36 19.47 17.77
N LYS A 53 -23.84 18.35 17.22
CA LYS A 53 -24.64 18.31 15.99
C LYS A 53 -25.91 17.51 16.17
N THR A 54 -26.99 18.00 15.58
CA THR A 54 -28.31 17.41 15.67
C THR A 54 -28.78 16.89 14.31
N PHE A 55 -29.36 15.70 14.29
CA PHE A 55 -29.81 14.96 13.12
C PHE A 55 -31.27 14.55 13.26
N LYS A 56 -31.95 14.36 12.12
CA LYS A 56 -33.38 14.02 12.06
C LYS A 56 -33.64 12.51 12.21
N ASP A 57 -32.63 11.70 11.97
CA ASP A 57 -32.71 10.24 11.92
C ASP A 57 -31.41 9.61 12.43
N GLU A 58 -31.49 8.32 12.76
CA GLU A 58 -30.36 7.55 13.32
C GLU A 58 -29.26 7.35 12.29
N ASP A 59 -29.63 7.11 11.03
CA ASP A 59 -28.70 6.85 9.94
C ASP A 59 -27.69 7.98 9.75
N SER A 60 -28.21 9.20 9.58
CA SER A 60 -27.39 10.40 9.41
C SER A 60 -26.48 10.64 10.61
N ALA A 61 -26.99 10.40 11.83
CA ALA A 61 -26.25 10.62 13.06
C ALA A 61 -25.12 9.60 13.24
N CYS A 62 -25.40 8.33 12.97
CA CYS A 62 -24.41 7.26 13.00
C CYS A 62 -23.32 7.47 11.95
N ASN A 63 -23.69 7.81 10.71
CA ASN A 63 -22.74 8.11 9.64
C ASN A 63 -21.83 9.29 10.00
N TYR A 64 -22.39 10.33 10.61
CA TYR A 64 -21.60 11.46 11.10
C TYR A 64 -20.65 11.04 12.23
N ALA A 65 -21.15 10.31 13.23
CA ALA A 65 -20.36 9.85 14.37
C ALA A 65 -19.17 8.98 13.92
N LEU A 66 -19.41 8.03 13.01
CA LEU A 66 -18.36 7.20 12.43
C LEU A 66 -17.27 8.06 11.80
N ASN A 67 -17.64 8.96 10.89
CA ASN A 67 -16.68 9.78 10.16
C ASN A 67 -15.90 10.70 11.11
N PHE A 68 -16.56 11.30 12.09
CA PHE A 68 -15.92 12.15 13.07
C PHE A 68 -14.89 11.38 13.91
N ILE A 69 -15.29 10.24 14.47
CA ILE A 69 -14.42 9.40 15.30
C ILE A 69 -13.26 8.84 14.47
N LYS A 70 -13.53 8.42 13.23
CA LYS A 70 -12.50 7.97 12.28
C LYS A 70 -11.46 9.06 12.04
N ASN A 71 -11.88 10.29 11.76
CA ASN A 71 -10.96 11.40 11.53
C ASN A 71 -10.11 11.72 12.76
N MET A 72 -10.73 11.80 13.94
CA MET A 72 -10.01 12.05 15.20
C MET A 72 -8.98 10.97 15.52
N TYR A 73 -9.32 9.71 15.25
CA TYR A 73 -8.40 8.59 15.41
C TYR A 73 -7.23 8.70 14.42
N LEU A 74 -7.51 8.94 13.13
CA LEU A 74 -6.48 9.09 12.10
C LEU A 74 -5.51 10.23 12.41
N GLU A 75 -6.01 11.38 12.91
CA GLU A 75 -5.15 12.48 13.36
C GLU A 75 -4.24 12.10 14.52
N THR A 76 -4.76 11.33 15.48
CA THR A 76 -4.01 10.89 16.66
C THR A 76 -2.96 9.84 16.29
N ASP A 77 -3.34 8.83 15.50
CA ASP A 77 -2.44 7.80 14.98
C ASP A 77 -1.32 8.42 14.13
N THR A 78 -1.66 9.36 13.25
CA THR A 78 -0.66 10.10 12.45
C THR A 78 0.34 10.84 13.35
N LYS A 79 -0.13 11.54 14.40
CA LYS A 79 0.75 12.23 15.35
C LYS A 79 1.68 11.26 16.11
N GLU A 80 1.20 10.09 16.47
CA GLU A 80 2.00 9.07 17.14
C GLU A 80 3.06 8.47 16.20
N ARG A 81 2.65 8.09 14.98
CA ARG A 81 3.57 7.58 13.96
C ARG A 81 4.65 8.60 13.58
N LEU A 82 4.28 9.89 13.47
CA LEU A 82 5.24 10.98 13.24
C LEU A 82 6.28 11.10 14.37
N LYS A 83 5.93 10.78 15.62
CA LYS A 83 6.91 10.74 16.72
C LYS A 83 7.87 9.57 16.57
N ASN A 84 7.40 8.43 16.07
CA ASN A 84 8.18 7.20 15.97
C ASN A 84 9.13 7.19 14.76
N ASN A 85 8.65 7.55 13.55
CA ASN A 85 9.48 7.65 12.35
C ASN A 85 9.09 8.89 11.51
N PRO A 86 9.55 10.09 11.91
CA PRO A 86 9.10 11.35 11.31
C PRO A 86 9.42 11.47 9.82
N VAL A 87 10.55 10.90 9.37
CA VAL A 87 10.99 11.00 7.97
C VAL A 87 10.11 10.15 7.07
N LEU A 88 9.91 8.88 7.41
CA LEU A 88 9.08 7.97 6.62
C LEU A 88 7.65 8.49 6.50
N ILE A 89 7.05 8.91 7.61
CA ILE A 89 5.65 9.36 7.61
C ILE A 89 5.47 10.64 6.80
N ARG A 90 6.41 11.59 6.87
CA ARG A 90 6.39 12.78 6.00
C ARG A 90 6.48 12.40 4.53
N ASN A 91 7.36 11.47 4.18
CA ASN A 91 7.49 10.98 2.81
C ASN A 91 6.21 10.31 2.31
N CYS A 92 5.53 9.50 3.14
CA CYS A 92 4.23 8.91 2.81
C CYS A 92 3.17 10.00 2.53
N ILE A 93 3.05 11.00 3.42
CA ILE A 93 2.11 12.11 3.25
C ILE A 93 2.40 12.89 1.96
N GLU A 94 3.66 13.24 1.71
CA GLU A 94 4.07 13.94 0.50
C GLU A 94 3.79 13.14 -0.77
N ALA A 95 4.05 11.83 -0.74
CA ALA A 95 3.77 10.95 -1.87
C ALA A 95 2.28 10.86 -2.16
N ILE A 96 1.43 10.65 -1.14
CA ILE A 96 -0.03 10.61 -1.31
C ILE A 96 -0.55 11.94 -1.88
N ASN A 97 -0.03 13.08 -1.40
CA ASN A 97 -0.41 14.39 -1.93
C ASN A 97 0.06 14.59 -3.37
N LEU A 98 1.28 14.15 -3.71
CA LEU A 98 1.79 14.18 -5.08
C LEU A 98 0.90 13.37 -6.03
N LEU A 99 0.52 12.16 -5.63
CA LEU A 99 -0.37 11.30 -6.41
C LEU A 99 -1.75 11.95 -6.60
N ARG A 100 -2.35 12.49 -5.55
CA ARG A 100 -3.63 13.22 -5.64
C ARG A 100 -3.57 14.43 -6.57
N ASN A 101 -2.47 15.18 -6.53
CA ASN A 101 -2.26 16.33 -7.41
C ASN A 101 -2.07 15.94 -8.89
N ASN A 102 -1.82 14.65 -9.15
CA ASN A 102 -1.74 14.06 -10.49
C ASN A 102 -2.98 13.19 -10.79
N ASP A 103 -4.13 13.53 -10.21
CA ASP A 103 -5.43 12.88 -10.44
C ASP A 103 -5.47 11.36 -10.15
N VAL A 104 -4.55 10.87 -9.32
CA VAL A 104 -4.59 9.49 -8.82
C VAL A 104 -5.64 9.39 -7.71
N ILE A 105 -6.58 8.48 -7.89
CA ILE A 105 -7.60 8.14 -6.90
C ILE A 105 -6.92 7.33 -5.78
N ILE A 106 -7.01 7.84 -4.56
CA ILE A 106 -6.48 7.22 -3.35
C ILE A 106 -7.67 6.82 -2.47
N ASP A 107 -7.81 5.52 -2.23
CA ASP A 107 -8.73 4.94 -1.26
C ASP A 107 -8.11 4.95 0.15
N ASP A 108 -8.92 4.61 1.17
CA ASP A 108 -8.47 4.48 2.55
C ASP A 108 -7.22 3.58 2.66
N GLY A 109 -6.32 3.89 3.58
CA GLY A 109 -5.14 3.05 3.81
C GLY A 109 -5.48 1.62 4.22
N LEU A 110 -4.62 0.66 3.88
CA LEU A 110 -4.77 -0.75 4.24
C LEU A 110 -4.64 -0.96 5.75
N LEU A 111 -5.58 -1.71 6.32
CA LEU A 111 -5.50 -2.14 7.71
C LEU A 111 -4.41 -3.20 7.89
N LYS A 112 -3.85 -3.29 9.11
CA LYS A 112 -2.84 -4.33 9.45
C LYS A 112 -3.29 -5.75 9.07
N LYS A 113 -4.59 -6.05 9.21
CA LYS A 113 -5.17 -7.36 8.84
C LYS A 113 -5.22 -7.55 7.32
N GLU A 114 -5.65 -6.53 6.58
CA GLU A 114 -5.68 -6.58 5.11
C GLU A 114 -4.27 -6.82 4.56
N ILE A 115 -3.27 -6.11 5.10
CA ILE A 115 -1.85 -6.30 4.74
C ILE A 115 -1.44 -7.76 4.93
N SER A 116 -1.68 -8.34 6.12
CA SER A 116 -1.32 -9.74 6.38
C SER A 116 -2.08 -10.73 5.49
N GLU A 117 -3.34 -10.47 5.17
CA GLU A 117 -4.12 -11.30 4.24
C GLU A 117 -3.56 -11.24 2.82
N ILE A 118 -3.15 -10.06 2.35
CA ILE A 118 -2.53 -9.85 1.04
C ILE A 118 -1.17 -10.56 0.98
N GLU A 119 -0.31 -10.34 1.97
CA GLU A 119 1.02 -10.96 2.08
C GLU A 119 0.92 -12.50 2.00
N ASN A 120 -0.01 -13.09 2.76
CA ASN A 120 -0.26 -14.54 2.73
C ASN A 120 -0.84 -15.01 1.38
N LYS A 121 -1.84 -14.30 0.84
CA LYS A 121 -2.55 -14.69 -0.38
C LYS A 121 -1.63 -14.74 -1.61
N TYR A 122 -0.70 -13.79 -1.71
CA TYR A 122 0.21 -13.67 -2.85
C TYR A 122 1.62 -14.20 -2.56
N ASN A 123 1.88 -14.68 -1.33
CA ASN A 123 3.18 -15.14 -0.88
C ASN A 123 4.28 -14.09 -1.14
N ILE A 124 3.99 -12.87 -0.67
CA ILE A 124 4.86 -11.69 -0.73
C ILE A 124 4.99 -11.09 0.67
N VAL A 125 5.99 -10.25 0.87
CA VAL A 125 6.14 -9.44 2.07
C VAL A 125 6.43 -8.01 1.63
N PHE A 126 5.62 -7.04 2.06
CA PHE A 126 5.85 -5.64 1.68
C PHE A 126 7.04 -5.07 2.46
N PRO A 127 8.03 -4.46 1.78
CA PRO A 127 9.06 -3.69 2.47
C PRO A 127 8.45 -2.62 3.40
N PRO A 128 9.11 -2.25 4.51
CA PRO A 128 8.50 -1.40 5.55
C PRO A 128 7.95 -0.07 5.03
N ASP A 129 8.62 0.57 4.08
CA ASP A 129 8.20 1.83 3.46
C ASP A 129 6.98 1.68 2.56
N LEU A 130 6.91 0.62 1.74
CA LEU A 130 5.72 0.32 0.93
C LEU A 130 4.52 -0.06 1.81
N ARG A 131 4.77 -0.84 2.87
CA ARG A 131 3.77 -1.21 3.88
C ARG A 131 3.18 0.03 4.55
N GLU A 132 4.04 0.95 5.00
CA GLU A 132 3.63 2.19 5.65
C GLU A 132 2.85 3.09 4.68
N PHE A 133 3.35 3.25 3.44
CA PHE A 133 2.67 3.99 2.39
C PHE A 133 1.24 3.48 2.13
N TYR A 134 1.08 2.17 1.92
CA TYR A 134 -0.25 1.60 1.71
C TYR A 134 -1.15 1.71 2.94
N SER A 135 -0.59 1.71 4.16
CA SER A 135 -1.38 1.94 5.37
C SER A 135 -1.87 3.38 5.51
N TYR A 136 -1.27 4.32 4.77
CA TYR A 136 -1.64 5.73 4.76
C TYR A 136 -2.65 6.07 3.66
N GLY A 137 -2.54 5.41 2.51
CA GLY A 137 -3.50 5.52 1.42
C GLY A 137 -3.22 4.48 0.34
N LEU A 138 -4.29 3.93 -0.24
CA LEU A 138 -4.18 2.91 -1.29
C LEU A 138 -4.50 3.53 -2.66
N PRO A 139 -3.51 3.67 -3.57
CA PRO A 139 -3.80 4.07 -4.94
C PRO A 139 -4.63 3.02 -5.68
N VAL A 140 -5.73 3.44 -6.31
CA VAL A 140 -6.66 2.54 -7.02
C VAL A 140 -6.92 2.94 -8.48
N SER A 141 -6.25 3.98 -8.98
CA SER A 141 -6.30 4.36 -10.40
C SER A 141 -5.67 3.28 -11.30
N LYS A 142 -6.01 3.33 -12.60
CA LYS A 142 -5.41 2.48 -13.63
C LYS A 142 -3.88 2.55 -13.56
N GLY A 143 -3.24 1.39 -13.67
CA GLY A 143 -1.78 1.22 -13.58
C GLY A 143 -1.32 0.77 -12.20
N PHE A 144 -2.01 1.20 -11.12
CA PHE A 144 -1.76 0.72 -9.76
C PHE A 144 -2.44 -0.63 -9.49
N ILE A 145 -2.00 -1.30 -8.43
CA ILE A 145 -2.61 -2.54 -7.94
C ILE A 145 -3.61 -2.22 -6.84
N ASN A 146 -4.90 -2.44 -7.11
CA ASN A 146 -5.93 -2.40 -6.09
C ASN A 146 -5.93 -3.71 -5.30
N TRP A 147 -5.13 -3.77 -4.23
CA TRP A 147 -4.98 -4.98 -3.41
C TRP A 147 -6.27 -5.45 -2.72
N ARG A 148 -7.27 -4.57 -2.56
CA ARG A 148 -8.59 -4.94 -2.00
C ARG A 148 -9.50 -5.64 -3.00
N ASN A 149 -9.20 -5.56 -4.30
CA ASN A 149 -10.07 -6.15 -5.30
C ASN A 149 -9.99 -7.68 -5.25
N SER A 150 -11.11 -8.30 -4.87
CA SER A 150 -11.26 -9.75 -4.73
C SER A 150 -11.91 -10.42 -5.93
N ASP A 151 -12.17 -9.69 -7.01
CA ASP A 151 -12.70 -10.26 -8.25
C ASP A 151 -11.74 -11.34 -8.80
N PRO A 152 -12.23 -12.55 -9.16
CA PRO A 152 -11.37 -13.64 -9.63
C PRO A 152 -10.50 -13.29 -10.84
N GLU A 153 -11.02 -12.51 -11.80
CA GLU A 153 -10.24 -12.12 -12.98
C GLU A 153 -9.19 -11.08 -12.59
N TYR A 154 -9.52 -10.14 -11.71
CA TYR A 154 -8.53 -9.19 -11.20
C TYR A 154 -7.42 -9.87 -10.39
N ILE A 155 -7.77 -10.89 -9.59
CA ILE A 155 -6.78 -11.70 -8.87
C ILE A 155 -5.82 -12.38 -9.85
N LYS A 156 -6.33 -12.87 -10.98
CA LYS A 156 -5.51 -13.45 -12.04
C LYS A 156 -4.57 -12.40 -12.64
N THR A 157 -5.06 -11.19 -12.93
CA THR A 157 -4.21 -10.08 -13.37
C THR A 157 -3.09 -9.74 -12.38
N ILE A 158 -3.37 -9.74 -11.06
CA ILE A 158 -2.31 -9.52 -10.05
C ILE A 158 -1.25 -10.63 -10.12
N LYS A 159 -1.67 -11.90 -10.28
CA LYS A 159 -0.73 -13.02 -10.41
C LYS A 159 0.13 -12.92 -11.68
N GLU A 160 -0.46 -12.54 -12.80
CA GLU A 160 0.27 -12.27 -14.05
C GLU A 160 1.28 -11.13 -13.87
N ARG A 161 0.90 -10.06 -13.15
CA ARG A 161 1.80 -8.94 -12.84
C ARG A 161 2.98 -9.37 -11.97
N LEU A 162 2.76 -10.29 -11.04
CA LEU A 162 3.80 -10.88 -10.19
C LEU A 162 4.71 -11.85 -10.96
N SER A 163 4.18 -12.56 -11.97
CA SER A 163 4.98 -13.46 -12.82
C SER A 163 5.67 -12.76 -13.98
N TRP A 164 5.28 -11.54 -14.33
CA TRP A 164 5.82 -10.77 -15.44
C TRP A 164 7.36 -10.73 -15.53
N PRO A 165 8.13 -10.47 -14.44
CA PRO A 165 9.59 -10.47 -14.53
C PRO A 165 10.17 -11.83 -14.98
N TYR A 166 9.58 -12.93 -14.49
CA TYR A 166 9.98 -14.28 -14.89
C TYR A 166 9.61 -14.55 -16.35
N GLU A 167 8.37 -14.24 -16.73
CA GLU A 167 7.85 -14.50 -18.08
C GLU A 167 8.59 -13.68 -19.15
N GLY A 168 8.94 -12.43 -18.82
CA GLY A 168 9.73 -11.55 -19.67
C GLY A 168 11.12 -12.13 -19.98
N ILE A 169 11.86 -12.57 -18.95
CA ILE A 169 13.18 -13.17 -19.16
C ILE A 169 13.07 -14.51 -19.91
N ILE A 170 12.07 -15.34 -19.60
CA ILE A 170 11.81 -16.58 -20.37
C ILE A 170 11.55 -16.28 -21.84
N PHE A 171 10.81 -15.21 -22.14
CA PHE A 171 10.56 -14.79 -23.51
C PHE A 171 11.87 -14.47 -24.24
N ASP A 172 12.79 -13.74 -23.61
CA ASP A 172 14.06 -13.36 -24.23
C ASP A 172 15.06 -14.53 -24.33
N ILE A 173 15.05 -15.46 -23.37
CA ILE A 173 15.79 -16.73 -23.48
C ILE A 173 15.35 -17.50 -24.73
N LYS A 174 14.03 -17.53 -25.01
CA LYS A 174 13.46 -18.25 -26.15
C LYS A 174 13.69 -17.54 -27.48
N ASN A 175 13.50 -16.23 -27.51
CA ASN A 175 13.36 -15.49 -28.77
C ASN A 175 14.56 -14.60 -29.09
N ASN A 176 15.31 -14.15 -28.08
CA ASN A 176 16.31 -13.09 -28.21
C ASN A 176 17.73 -13.53 -27.78
N LYS A 177 17.97 -14.83 -27.61
CA LYS A 177 19.27 -15.42 -27.23
C LYS A 177 19.84 -14.82 -25.93
N PHE A 178 18.98 -14.46 -25.00
CA PHE A 178 19.42 -13.95 -23.70
C PHE A 178 19.99 -15.08 -22.83
N TRP A 179 21.23 -14.92 -22.37
CA TRP A 179 21.86 -15.74 -21.35
C TRP A 179 23.03 -14.97 -20.72
N ILE A 180 23.14 -14.96 -19.39
CA ILE A 180 24.19 -14.24 -18.64
C ILE A 180 25.03 -15.22 -17.82
N GLU A 181 26.25 -14.81 -17.45
CA GLU A 181 27.22 -15.67 -16.74
C GLU A 181 26.67 -16.15 -15.38
N GLU A 182 25.83 -15.35 -14.72
CA GLU A 182 25.19 -15.65 -13.45
C GLU A 182 24.26 -16.87 -13.54
N PHE A 183 23.76 -17.23 -14.73
CA PHE A 183 22.97 -18.44 -14.97
C PHE A 183 23.85 -19.69 -15.16
N GLY A 184 25.17 -19.52 -15.23
CA GLY A 184 26.17 -20.56 -15.50
C GLY A 184 26.35 -20.83 -16.99
N GLU A 185 26.95 -21.97 -17.32
CA GLU A 185 27.22 -22.37 -18.71
C GLU A 185 25.91 -22.55 -19.50
N GLU A 186 25.82 -21.84 -20.63
CA GLU A 186 24.67 -21.83 -21.53
C GLU A 186 24.43 -23.20 -22.16
N PRO A 187 23.28 -23.84 -21.91
CA PRO A 187 22.89 -25.06 -22.62
C PRO A 187 22.67 -24.83 -24.12
N THR A 188 22.81 -25.87 -24.93
CA THR A 188 22.43 -25.83 -26.35
C THR A 188 20.91 -25.90 -26.54
N GLU A 189 20.24 -26.75 -25.78
CA GLU A 189 18.80 -27.01 -25.92
C GLU A 189 17.94 -26.00 -25.15
N ILE A 190 16.90 -25.48 -25.81
CA ILE A 190 16.03 -24.45 -25.23
C ILE A 190 15.28 -24.93 -23.98
N ASP A 191 14.84 -26.19 -23.96
CA ASP A 191 14.13 -26.76 -22.80
C ASP A 191 15.06 -26.84 -21.58
N GLU A 192 16.35 -27.09 -21.80
CA GLU A 192 17.35 -27.12 -20.74
C GLU A 192 17.70 -25.71 -20.25
N LYS A 193 17.75 -24.71 -21.15
CA LYS A 193 17.88 -23.28 -20.78
C LYS A 193 16.75 -22.85 -19.85
N ILE A 194 15.50 -23.14 -20.25
CA ILE A 194 14.31 -22.82 -19.47
C ILE A 194 14.39 -23.52 -18.12
N ARG A 195 14.66 -24.83 -18.09
CA ARG A 195 14.74 -25.59 -16.84
C ARG A 195 15.79 -25.02 -15.88
N LYS A 196 17.00 -24.76 -16.36
CA LYS A 196 18.08 -24.16 -15.54
C LYS A 196 17.69 -22.79 -15.02
N PHE A 197 17.17 -21.91 -15.88
CA PHE A 197 16.74 -20.58 -15.46
C PHE A 197 15.58 -20.65 -14.45
N SER A 198 14.58 -21.51 -14.65
CA SER A 198 13.48 -21.70 -13.70
C SER A 198 13.98 -22.13 -12.31
N GLU A 199 14.93 -23.07 -12.24
CA GLU A 199 15.53 -23.49 -10.96
C GLU A 199 16.34 -22.37 -10.30
N TYR A 200 17.04 -21.57 -11.10
CA TYR A 200 17.76 -20.40 -10.61
C TYR A 200 16.80 -19.32 -10.08
N PHE A 201 15.76 -18.98 -10.85
CA PHE A 201 14.82 -17.91 -10.55
C PHE A 201 13.98 -18.19 -9.30
N LYS A 202 13.77 -19.45 -8.91
CA LYS A 202 13.14 -19.79 -7.61
C LYS A 202 13.86 -19.18 -6.41
N LYS A 203 15.16 -18.88 -6.54
CA LYS A 203 15.99 -18.29 -5.49
C LYS A 203 16.07 -16.76 -5.58
N VAL A 204 15.58 -16.16 -6.66
CA VAL A 204 15.63 -14.72 -6.91
C VAL A 204 14.60 -14.00 -6.03
N PRO A 205 14.95 -12.85 -5.40
CA PRO A 205 13.96 -12.05 -4.69
C PRO A 205 12.78 -11.71 -5.58
N LYS A 206 11.56 -11.99 -5.12
CA LYS A 206 10.35 -11.58 -5.86
C LYS A 206 10.25 -10.07 -5.96
N LEU A 207 9.56 -9.62 -6.99
CA LEU A 207 9.24 -8.23 -7.23
C LEU A 207 7.76 -7.98 -7.00
N ILE A 208 7.44 -6.93 -6.24
CA ILE A 208 6.07 -6.48 -5.99
C ILE A 208 5.72 -5.37 -6.98
N PRO A 209 4.67 -5.52 -7.81
CA PRO A 209 4.24 -4.47 -8.72
C PRO A 209 3.67 -3.27 -7.96
N ILE A 210 4.08 -2.06 -8.34
CA ILE A 210 3.57 -0.80 -7.78
C ILE A 210 2.67 -0.08 -8.78
N TYR A 211 3.23 0.28 -9.95
CA TYR A 211 2.53 1.02 -11.00
C TYR A 211 3.19 0.78 -12.35
N GLY A 212 2.41 0.50 -13.40
CA GLY A 212 2.99 0.21 -14.72
C GLY A 212 4.06 -0.89 -14.63
N HIS A 213 5.18 -0.77 -15.34
CA HIS A 213 6.27 -1.76 -15.26
C HIS A 213 7.22 -1.57 -14.07
N ARG A 214 6.79 -0.89 -13.01
CA ARG A 214 7.61 -0.55 -11.84
C ARG A 214 7.35 -1.50 -10.68
N TYR A 215 8.44 -1.98 -10.10
CA TYR A 215 8.46 -3.00 -9.06
C TYR A 215 9.38 -2.62 -7.90
N ILE A 216 9.09 -3.13 -6.70
CA ILE A 216 10.01 -3.08 -5.56
C ILE A 216 10.38 -4.51 -5.13
N PRO A 217 11.63 -4.80 -4.78
CA PRO A 217 12.02 -6.13 -4.32
C PRO A 217 11.53 -6.42 -2.90
N ILE A 218 11.14 -7.68 -2.66
CA ILE A 218 10.75 -8.17 -1.32
C ILE A 218 11.96 -8.30 -0.37
N GLU A 219 13.16 -8.43 -0.91
CA GLU A 219 14.41 -8.59 -0.16
C GLU A 219 15.41 -7.48 -0.56
N PRO A 220 16.10 -6.85 0.41
CA PRO A 220 16.00 -7.09 1.85
C PRO A 220 14.69 -6.54 2.45
N TYR A 221 14.29 -7.03 3.62
CA TYR A 221 13.13 -6.51 4.35
C TYR A 221 13.50 -5.22 5.09
N GLU A 222 13.76 -4.17 4.32
CA GLU A 222 14.29 -2.89 4.78
C GLU A 222 13.68 -1.73 3.99
N GLU A 223 13.67 -0.55 4.59
CA GLU A 223 13.31 0.69 3.89
C GLU A 223 14.35 1.05 2.83
N ASN A 224 13.94 1.88 1.86
CA ASN A 224 14.80 2.44 0.82
C ASN A 224 15.37 1.38 -0.12
N ASN A 225 14.57 0.37 -0.44
CA ASN A 225 14.85 -0.49 -1.58
C ASN A 225 14.56 0.27 -2.89
N PRO A 226 15.39 0.10 -3.92
CA PRO A 226 15.20 0.78 -5.20
C PRO A 226 13.95 0.28 -5.91
N ILE A 227 13.41 1.15 -6.75
CA ILE A 227 12.34 0.79 -7.68
C ILE A 227 12.97 0.36 -8.99
N ILE A 228 12.53 -0.78 -9.49
CA ILE A 228 13.06 -1.43 -10.68
C ILE A 228 12.01 -1.34 -11.78
N SER A 229 12.39 -0.82 -12.94
CA SER A 229 11.59 -0.95 -14.15
C SER A 229 11.93 -2.27 -14.80
N VAL A 230 10.92 -3.10 -15.09
CA VAL A 230 11.11 -4.41 -15.71
C VAL A 230 10.26 -4.54 -16.96
N TYR A 231 10.90 -4.52 -18.12
CA TYR A 231 10.27 -4.82 -19.39
C TYR A 231 11.08 -5.87 -20.15
N GLN A 232 10.72 -7.14 -19.94
CA GLN A 232 11.52 -8.28 -20.41
C GLN A 232 12.94 -8.21 -19.82
N THR A 233 14.01 -8.30 -20.61
CA THR A 233 15.39 -8.11 -20.13
C THR A 233 15.86 -6.65 -20.11
N ASP A 234 15.04 -5.69 -20.54
CA ASP A 234 15.29 -4.26 -20.29
C ASP A 234 14.91 -3.95 -18.82
N ILE A 235 15.92 -4.01 -17.96
CA ILE A 235 15.80 -3.87 -16.52
C ILE A 235 16.71 -2.74 -16.07
N ILE A 236 16.12 -1.71 -15.44
CA ILE A 236 16.87 -0.55 -14.95
C ILE A 236 16.40 -0.16 -13.55
N PHE A 237 17.28 0.50 -12.78
CA PHE A 237 16.84 1.20 -11.59
C PHE A 237 16.09 2.46 -11.99
N TYR A 238 14.81 2.52 -11.64
CA TYR A 238 13.94 3.63 -12.00
C TYR A 238 13.81 4.68 -10.89
N GLY A 239 14.12 4.31 -9.65
CA GLY A 239 14.20 5.25 -8.54
C GLY A 239 15.04 4.70 -7.40
N GLU A 240 15.75 5.56 -6.69
CA GLU A 240 16.65 5.17 -5.60
C GLU A 240 15.92 4.56 -4.40
N ASN A 241 14.66 4.96 -4.21
CA ASN A 241 13.71 4.42 -3.25
C ASN A 241 12.28 4.72 -3.71
N LEU A 242 11.28 4.18 -2.99
CA LEU A 242 9.86 4.36 -3.30
C LEU A 242 9.44 5.82 -3.50
N PHE A 243 9.92 6.73 -2.64
CA PHE A 243 9.49 8.12 -2.65
C PHE A 243 10.19 8.98 -3.70
N ASP A 244 11.48 8.70 -3.96
CA ASP A 244 12.19 9.29 -5.09
C ASP A 244 11.55 8.88 -6.42
N TYR A 245 11.22 7.59 -6.55
CA TYR A 245 10.49 7.05 -7.68
C TYR A 245 9.17 7.80 -7.94
N PHE A 246 8.33 7.98 -6.93
CA PHE A 246 7.05 8.70 -7.15
C PHE A 246 7.27 10.13 -7.63
N LYS A 247 8.34 10.80 -7.19
CA LYS A 247 8.68 12.14 -7.69
C LYS A 247 9.05 12.11 -9.17
N ILE A 248 9.78 11.09 -9.62
CA ILE A 248 10.15 10.89 -11.02
C ILE A 248 8.90 10.60 -11.87
N GLU A 249 8.15 9.55 -11.52
CA GLU A 249 7.02 9.04 -12.32
C GLU A 249 5.90 10.08 -12.45
N PHE A 250 5.70 10.92 -11.42
CA PHE A 250 4.65 11.94 -11.38
C PHE A 250 5.19 13.37 -11.54
N GLY A 251 6.33 13.53 -12.23
CA GLY A 251 6.80 14.80 -12.81
C GLY A 251 7.31 15.85 -11.82
N LYS A 252 7.57 15.48 -10.56
CA LYS A 252 8.16 16.39 -9.54
C LYS A 252 9.70 16.40 -9.58
N LYS A 253 10.33 15.39 -10.19
CA LYS A 253 11.77 15.26 -10.40
C LYS A 253 12.00 14.71 -11.81
N ASN A 254 13.09 15.11 -12.46
CA ASN A 254 13.52 14.44 -13.69
C ASN A 254 14.08 13.05 -13.37
N TYR A 255 14.08 12.16 -14.36
CA TYR A 255 14.75 10.87 -14.24
C TYR A 255 16.26 11.08 -14.09
N GLU A 256 16.76 10.87 -12.88
CA GLU A 256 18.17 10.93 -12.52
C GLU A 256 18.37 10.00 -11.32
N VAL A 257 18.88 8.80 -11.59
CA VAL A 257 19.14 7.76 -10.60
C VAL A 257 20.65 7.57 -10.50
N ASP A 258 21.22 7.78 -9.31
CA ASP A 258 22.63 7.51 -9.05
C ASP A 258 22.80 6.05 -8.64
N TYR A 259 23.22 5.20 -9.58
CA TYR A 259 23.41 3.76 -9.36
C TYR A 259 24.42 3.47 -8.23
N ASN A 260 25.30 4.41 -7.88
CA ASN A 260 26.25 4.24 -6.77
C ASN A 260 25.58 4.40 -5.39
N LYS A 261 24.42 5.06 -5.33
CA LYS A 261 23.63 5.24 -4.09
C LYS A 261 22.53 4.21 -3.94
N VAL A 262 22.19 3.53 -5.04
CA VAL A 262 21.18 2.47 -5.03
C VAL A 262 21.64 1.31 -4.15
N LYS A 263 20.77 0.88 -3.24
CA LYS A 263 21.00 -0.33 -2.45
C LYS A 263 21.14 -1.53 -3.38
N LYS A 264 22.20 -2.31 -3.19
CA LYS A 264 22.38 -3.56 -3.96
C LYS A 264 21.31 -4.56 -3.61
N ILE A 265 20.64 -5.08 -4.63
CA ILE A 265 19.61 -6.10 -4.53
C ILE A 265 20.14 -7.37 -5.16
N ARG A 266 20.17 -8.45 -4.37
CA ARG A 266 20.62 -9.77 -4.84
C ARG A 266 19.92 -10.14 -6.15
N PHE A 267 20.69 -10.57 -7.14
CA PHE A 267 20.28 -10.82 -8.52
C PHE A 267 19.92 -9.56 -9.31
N TRP A 268 18.98 -8.74 -8.83
CA TRP A 268 18.47 -7.61 -9.61
C TRP A 268 19.53 -6.54 -9.92
N SER A 269 20.51 -6.35 -9.04
CA SER A 269 21.65 -5.45 -9.31
C SER A 269 22.61 -5.95 -10.39
N GLU A 270 22.62 -7.25 -10.69
CA GLU A 270 23.53 -7.84 -11.69
C GLU A 270 22.92 -7.84 -13.09
N VAL A 271 21.59 -7.77 -13.18
CA VAL A 271 20.84 -7.77 -14.46
C VAL A 271 20.33 -6.38 -14.84
N VAL A 272 20.64 -5.37 -14.03
CA VAL A 272 20.31 -3.97 -14.34
C VAL A 272 21.37 -3.40 -15.26
N GLU A 273 20.94 -2.77 -16.36
CA GLU A 273 21.78 -2.04 -17.31
C GLU A 273 21.78 -0.52 -17.06
#